data_AF-A0A0M0G473-F1
#
_entry.id   AF-A0A0M0G473-F1
#
_cell.length_a   1.000
_cell.length_b   1.000
_cell.length_c   1.000
_cell.angle_alpha   90.00
_cell.angle_beta   90.00
_cell.angle_gamma   90.00
#
_symmetry.space_group_name_H-M   'P 1'
#
loop_
_entity.id
_entity.type
_entity.pdbx_description
1 polymer ?
#
loop_
_entity_poly.entity_id
_entity_poly.type
_entity_poly.pdbx_seq_one_letter_code
_entity_poly.pdbx_strand_id
1 'polypeptide(L)'
;MDQERRYSEMTEHELNQEIASLREKARKAEQLGIVNEFAVLERKTLMAQAYLRNPADYESGGVYGIEGDPGVYFKVDYLNGVFAWGYRLGGNGEEEALPISLLAPDKKK
;
A
#
# COMPACT_ATOMS: atom_id res chain seq x y z
N MET A 1 -4.53 -27.35 1.93
CA MET A 1 -4.72 -25.89 1.96
C MET A 1 -3.49 -25.33 2.64
N ASP A 2 -2.53 -24.83 1.87
CA ASP A 2 -1.42 -24.10 2.48
C ASP A 2 -2.03 -22.88 3.17
N GLN A 3 -1.88 -22.81 4.49
CA GLN A 3 -2.17 -21.59 5.23
C GLN A 3 -1.13 -20.56 4.78
N GLU A 4 -1.50 -19.71 3.83
CA GLU A 4 -0.74 -18.49 3.56
C GLU A 4 -0.62 -17.74 4.89
N ARG A 5 0.61 -17.61 5.41
CA ARG A 5 0.91 -16.83 6.61
C ARG A 5 0.44 -15.40 6.39
N ARG A 6 -0.14 -14.79 7.43
CA ARG A 6 -0.57 -13.39 7.35
C ARG A 6 0.66 -12.50 7.32
N TYR A 7 0.64 -11.43 6.53
CA TYR A 7 1.76 -10.46 6.46
C TYR A 7 2.09 -9.85 7.83
N SER A 8 1.11 -9.71 8.72
CA SER A 8 1.31 -9.25 10.10
C SER A 8 2.16 -10.18 10.98
N GLU A 9 2.37 -11.43 10.54
CA GLU A 9 3.12 -12.47 11.27
C GLU A 9 4.49 -12.72 10.64
N MET A 10 4.78 -12.08 9.50
CA MET A 10 6.05 -12.22 8.79
C MET A 10 7.09 -11.25 9.35
N THR A 11 8.33 -11.71 9.42
CA THR A 11 9.50 -10.85 9.64
C THR A 11 9.74 -9.93 8.44
N GLU A 12 10.51 -8.86 8.63
CA GLU A 12 10.94 -7.99 7.53
C GLU A 12 11.63 -8.77 6.40
N HIS A 13 12.44 -9.78 6.73
CA HIS A 13 13.08 -10.62 5.73
C HIS A 13 12.07 -11.44 4.92
N GLU A 14 11.11 -12.09 5.58
CA GLU A 14 10.04 -12.85 4.93
C GLU A 14 9.15 -11.93 4.07
N LEU A 15 8.80 -10.74 4.55
CA LEU A 15 8.04 -9.75 3.78
C LEU A 15 8.79 -9.33 2.52
N ASN A 16 10.10 -9.08 2.61
CA ASN A 16 10.92 -8.72 1.45
C ASN A 16 11.00 -9.86 0.41
N GLN A 17 11.13 -11.12 0.88
CA GLN A 17 11.09 -12.29 -0.01
C GLN A 17 9.72 -12.42 -0.71
N GLU A 18 8.63 -12.25 0.04
CA GLU A 18 7.26 -12.30 -0.49
C GLU A 18 7.02 -11.18 -1.52
N ILE A 19 7.43 -9.96 -1.23
CA ILE A 19 7.37 -8.83 -2.17
C ILE A 19 8.12 -9.13 -3.47
N ALA A 20 9.33 -9.72 -3.38
CA ALA A 20 10.11 -10.09 -4.56
C ALA A 20 9.39 -11.16 -5.41
N SER A 21 8.81 -12.17 -4.74
CA SER A 21 8.01 -13.23 -5.39
C SER A 21 6.78 -12.65 -6.09
N LEU A 22 6.03 -11.77 -5.43
CA LEU A 22 4.85 -11.12 -5.99
C LEU A 22 5.20 -10.26 -7.21
N ARG A 23 6.26 -9.46 -7.14
CA ARG A 23 6.72 -8.61 -8.24
C ARG A 23 7.15 -9.42 -9.46
N GLU A 24 7.84 -10.54 -9.26
CA GLU A 24 8.23 -11.41 -10.37
C GLU A 24 7.01 -12.02 -11.06
N LYS A 25 5.99 -12.42 -10.29
CA LYS A 25 4.70 -12.87 -10.85
C LYS A 25 3.99 -11.75 -11.58
N ALA A 26 3.95 -10.54 -11.02
CA ALA A 26 3.29 -9.38 -11.61
C ALA A 26 3.91 -9.04 -12.97
N ARG A 27 5.25 -9.01 -13.05
CA ARG A 27 6.00 -8.80 -14.29
C ARG A 27 5.65 -9.82 -15.37
N LYS A 28 5.49 -11.10 -15.02
CA LYS A 28 5.07 -12.15 -15.97
C LYS A 28 3.62 -11.95 -16.42
N ALA A 29 2.70 -11.65 -15.50
CA ALA A 29 1.30 -11.38 -15.82
C ALA A 29 1.18 -10.17 -16.77
N GLU A 30 1.94 -9.10 -16.53
CA GLU A 30 2.03 -7.93 -17.39
C GLU A 30 2.54 -8.29 -18.80
N GLN A 31 3.64 -9.04 -18.91
CA GLN A 31 4.19 -9.48 -20.19
C GLN A 31 3.22 -10.35 -21.02
N LEU A 32 2.38 -11.13 -20.35
CA LEU A 32 1.35 -11.96 -20.97
C LEU A 32 0.04 -11.21 -21.24
N GLY A 33 -0.07 -9.94 -20.84
CA GLY A 33 -1.28 -9.13 -21.01
C GLY A 33 -2.42 -9.51 -20.06
N ILE A 34 -2.13 -10.20 -18.95
CA ILE A 34 -3.12 -10.67 -17.97
C ILE A 34 -3.36 -9.57 -16.91
N VAL A 35 -4.08 -8.51 -17.32
CA VAL A 35 -4.26 -7.27 -16.55
C VAL A 35 -4.91 -7.50 -15.18
N ASN A 36 -5.88 -8.40 -15.10
CA ASN A 36 -6.58 -8.72 -13.85
C ASN A 36 -5.65 -9.39 -12.83
N GLU A 37 -4.82 -10.34 -13.26
CA GLU A 37 -3.85 -11.00 -12.38
C GLU A 37 -2.76 -10.02 -11.93
N PHE A 38 -2.25 -9.20 -12.86
CA PHE A 38 -1.32 -8.13 -12.54
C PHE A 38 -1.87 -7.20 -11.45
N ALA A 39 -3.11 -6.71 -11.59
CA ALA A 39 -3.74 -5.83 -10.61
C ALA A 39 -3.90 -6.47 -9.22
N VAL A 40 -4.18 -7.78 -9.16
CA VAL A 40 -4.25 -8.52 -7.88
C VAL A 40 -2.87 -8.63 -7.24
N LEU A 41 -1.83 -8.93 -8.02
CA LEU A 41 -0.47 -9.07 -7.52
C LEU A 41 0.09 -7.74 -7.02
N GLU A 42 -0.13 -6.64 -7.75
CA GLU A 42 0.25 -5.30 -7.30
C GLU A 42 -0.41 -4.91 -5.98
N ARG A 43 -1.72 -5.19 -5.82
CA ARG A 43 -2.42 -4.94 -4.55
C ARG A 43 -1.83 -5.76 -3.40
N LYS A 44 -1.47 -7.03 -3.64
CA LYS A 44 -0.78 -7.87 -2.64
C LYS A 44 0.59 -7.28 -2.28
N THR A 45 1.35 -6.82 -3.28
CA THR A 45 2.66 -6.17 -3.07
C THR A 45 2.53 -4.92 -2.22
N LEU A 46 1.58 -4.02 -2.53
CA LEU A 46 1.31 -2.81 -1.74
C LEU A 46 0.95 -3.15 -0.30
N MET A 47 0.12 -4.18 -0.08
CA MET A 47 -0.23 -4.63 1.27
C MET A 47 0.97 -5.15 2.05
N ALA A 48 1.83 -5.97 1.43
CA ALA A 48 3.04 -6.47 2.09
C ALA A 48 4.00 -5.32 2.42
N GLN A 49 4.16 -4.35 1.53
CA GLN A 49 4.95 -3.14 1.78
C GLN A 49 4.42 -2.30 2.93
N ALA A 50 3.10 -2.28 3.16
CA ALA A 50 2.52 -1.52 4.26
C ALA A 50 3.01 -2.01 5.63
N TYR A 51 3.28 -3.33 5.77
CA TYR A 51 3.88 -3.92 6.97
C TYR A 51 5.38 -3.63 7.13
N LEU A 52 6.04 -3.10 6.11
CA LEU A 52 7.43 -2.61 6.18
C LEU A 52 7.52 -1.11 6.50
N ARG A 53 6.39 -0.40 6.55
CA ARG A 53 6.34 1.03 6.89
C ARG A 53 6.06 1.20 8.38
N ASN A 54 6.59 2.28 8.95
CA ASN A 54 6.28 2.68 10.31
C ASN A 54 5.04 3.59 10.33
N PRO A 55 3.92 3.19 10.96
CA PRO A 55 2.73 4.05 11.05
C PRO A 55 2.99 5.39 11.73
N ALA A 56 4.00 5.50 12.60
CA ALA A 56 4.34 6.74 13.29
C ALA A 56 4.91 7.84 12.37
N ASP A 57 5.25 7.49 11.12
CA ASP A 57 5.69 8.46 10.11
C ASP A 57 4.50 9.22 9.48
N TYR A 58 3.26 8.81 9.81
CA TYR A 58 2.02 9.40 9.33
C TYR A 58 1.23 10.00 10.50
N GLU A 59 0.63 11.16 10.27
CA GLU A 59 -0.05 11.95 11.28
C GLU A 59 -1.53 12.15 10.88
N SER A 60 -2.42 12.02 11.85
CA SER A 60 -3.83 12.41 11.71
C SER A 60 -3.93 13.90 11.35
N GLY A 61 -4.78 14.21 10.37
CA GLY A 61 -4.89 15.52 9.76
C GLY A 61 -3.86 15.81 8.67
N GLY A 62 -2.84 14.96 8.52
CA GLY A 62 -1.80 15.09 7.50
C GLY A 62 -2.33 14.88 6.08
N VAL A 63 -1.70 15.56 5.12
CA VAL A 63 -2.01 15.45 3.69
C VAL A 63 -0.80 14.88 2.97
N TYR A 64 -0.99 13.74 2.30
CA TYR A 64 0.08 12.99 1.66
C TYR A 64 -0.21 12.84 0.18
N GLY A 65 0.83 12.88 -0.66
CA GLY A 65 0.68 12.49 -2.06
C GLY A 65 0.43 10.98 -2.18
N ILE A 66 -0.34 10.56 -3.18
CA ILE A 66 -0.58 9.14 -3.44
C ILE A 66 0.46 8.62 -4.42
N GLU A 67 1.22 7.60 -4.03
CA GLU A 67 2.18 6.92 -4.90
C GLU A 67 1.45 6.33 -6.12
N GLY A 68 1.98 6.59 -7.32
CA GLY A 68 1.39 6.15 -8.58
C GLY A 68 0.28 7.06 -9.12
N ASP A 69 -0.12 8.12 -8.40
CA ASP A 69 -1.18 9.05 -8.83
C ASP A 69 -0.74 10.53 -8.65
N PRO A 70 0.17 11.04 -9.51
CA PRO A 70 0.77 12.36 -9.35
C PRO A 70 -0.27 13.49 -9.34
N GLY A 71 -0.16 14.37 -8.35
CA GLY A 71 -1.09 15.50 -8.17
C GLY A 71 -2.36 15.13 -7.40
N VAL A 72 -2.55 13.85 -7.06
CA VAL A 72 -3.61 13.40 -6.17
C VAL A 72 -3.07 13.27 -4.75
N TYR A 73 -3.85 13.80 -3.81
CA TYR A 73 -3.49 13.85 -2.39
C TYR A 73 -4.56 13.15 -1.56
N PHE A 74 -4.13 12.56 -0.46
CA PHE A 74 -4.97 11.91 0.53
C PHE A 74 -4.83 12.63 1.87
N LYS A 75 -5.95 13.05 2.44
CA LYS A 75 -5.98 13.57 3.81
C LYS A 75 -6.30 12.42 4.75
N VAL A 76 -5.41 12.16 5.70
CA VAL A 76 -5.58 11.13 6.74
C VAL A 76 -6.40 11.71 7.87
N ASP A 77 -7.50 11.07 8.25
CA ASP A 77 -8.24 11.40 9.46
C ASP A 77 -7.71 10.57 10.65
N TYR A 78 -7.48 9.27 10.44
CA TYR A 78 -6.85 8.41 11.45
C TYR A 78 -6.11 7.21 10.85
N LEU A 79 -5.29 6.56 11.68
CA LEU A 79 -4.58 5.32 11.34
C LEU A 79 -5.21 4.14 12.08
N ASN A 80 -5.29 2.99 11.42
CA ASN A 80 -5.68 1.72 12.04
C ASN A 80 -4.83 0.58 11.46
N GLY A 81 -3.89 0.08 12.26
CA GLY A 81 -2.88 -0.88 11.80
C GLY A 81 -2.00 -0.27 10.72
N VAL A 82 -1.92 -0.92 9.56
CA VAL A 82 -1.14 -0.47 8.39
C VAL A 82 -1.99 0.31 7.37
N PHE A 83 -3.17 0.76 7.78
CA PHE A 83 -4.08 1.55 6.94
C PHE A 83 -4.24 2.97 7.48
N ALA A 84 -4.34 3.91 6.54
CA ALA A 84 -4.81 5.25 6.76
C ALA A 84 -6.26 5.38 6.27
N TRP A 85 -7.13 5.88 7.14
CA TRP A 85 -8.52 6.19 6.84
C TRP A 85 -8.66 7.69 6.63
N GLY A 86 -9.44 8.09 5.63
CA GLY A 86 -9.61 9.48 5.24
C GLY A 86 -10.13 9.61 3.82
N TYR A 87 -9.78 10.68 3.12
CA TYR A 87 -10.36 10.98 1.80
C TYR A 87 -9.37 11.60 0.82
N ARG A 88 -9.61 11.36 -0.47
CA ARG A 88 -8.89 12.04 -1.55
C ARG A 88 -9.30 13.50 -1.65
N LEU A 89 -8.33 14.39 -1.71
CA LEU A 89 -8.58 15.81 -1.94
C LEU A 89 -9.05 16.03 -3.39
N GLY A 90 -10.17 16.74 -3.55
CA GLY A 90 -10.82 16.93 -4.86
C GLY A 90 -11.62 15.71 -5.35
N GLY A 91 -11.74 14.64 -4.54
CA GLY A 91 -12.60 13.50 -4.81
C GLY A 91 -14.08 13.76 -4.47
N ASN A 92 -14.85 12.68 -4.36
CA ASN A 92 -16.27 12.71 -3.98
C ASN A 92 -16.52 12.96 -2.48
N GLY A 93 -15.45 13.02 -1.67
CA GLY A 93 -15.55 13.20 -0.21
C GLY A 93 -15.92 11.95 0.55
N GLU A 94 -15.93 10.77 -0.08
CA GLU A 94 -16.15 9.50 0.60
C GLU A 94 -14.90 9.06 1.37
N GLU A 95 -15.12 8.55 2.58
CA GLU A 95 -14.05 7.95 3.37
C GLU A 95 -13.61 6.62 2.75
N GLU A 96 -12.31 6.45 2.57
CA GLU A 96 -11.70 5.21 2.11
C GLU A 96 -10.48 4.86 2.98
N ALA A 97 -10.11 3.57 2.94
CA ALA A 97 -8.92 3.07 3.61
C ALA A 97 -7.83 2.79 2.58
N LEU A 98 -6.69 3.47 2.69
CA LEU A 98 -5.50 3.22 1.88
C LEU A 98 -4.40 2.58 2.73
N PRO A 99 -3.70 1.55 2.22
CA PRO A 99 -2.46 1.08 2.84
C PRO A 99 -1.46 2.24 2.95
N ILE A 100 -0.77 2.36 4.09
CA ILE A 100 0.20 3.45 4.30
C ILE A 100 1.38 3.39 3.31
N SER A 101 1.61 2.25 2.65
CA SER A 101 2.57 2.12 1.54
C SER A 101 2.22 2.94 0.31
N LEU A 102 0.96 3.35 0.13
CA LEU A 102 0.54 4.24 -0.96
C LEU A 102 0.72 5.72 -0.64
N LEU A 103 1.04 6.06 0.61
CA LEU A 103 1.19 7.46 1.01
C LEU A 103 2.66 7.83 0.92
N ALA A 104 2.98 8.86 0.13
CA ALA A 104 4.31 9.43 0.11
C ALA A 104 4.52 10.19 1.44
N PRO A 105 5.37 9.68 2.36
CA PRO A 105 5.55 10.31 3.67
C PRO A 105 6.07 11.73 3.48
N ASP A 106 5.54 12.65 4.27
CA ASP A 106 5.96 14.03 4.22
C ASP A 106 7.45 14.09 4.56
N LYS A 107 8.25 14.71 3.68
CA LYS A 107 9.68 14.84 3.94
C LYS A 107 9.83 15.84 5.07
N LYS A 108 9.82 15.38 6.32
CA LYS A 108 10.31 16.18 7.45
C LYS A 108 11.74 16.60 7.08
N LYS A 109 11.88 17.88 6.74
CA LYS A 109 13.14 18.54 6.39
C LYS A 109 14.04 18.66 7.60
#